data_AF-A0A8C9W8U5-F1
#
_entry.id   AF-A0A8C9W8U5-F1
#
_cell.length_a   1.000
_cell.length_b   1.000
_cell.length_c   1.000
_cell.angle_alpha   90.00
_cell.angle_beta   90.00
_cell.angle_gamma   90.00
#
_symmetry.space_group_name_H-M   'P 1'
#
loop_
_entity.id
_entity.type
_entity.pdbx_description
1 polymer ?
#
loop_
_entity_poly.entity_id
_entity_poly.type
_entity_poly.pdbx_seq_one_letter_code
_entity_poly.pdbx_strand_id
1 'polypeptide(L)'
;MSPRPEEERMRMEVVERIERVIKDLWPFADVQIFGSFTTGLYLPTSDIDLVVFGKWDNLPLWTLEEALRKRHVAEENSIKVLDKATVPIIKLTDSYTEVKVDISFNVQNGVKAAQLIKEFKKKYPVLPHLVLVLKQFLLQRDLNEVFTGGIGSYSLFLMAVSFLQLHYRVDACSPNANMGVLLIEFFELYGRHFNYLKTGIRIKDGGSYVAKDEVQRSMLDGYRPSMLYIEDPLQPDNDVGRSSYGAMQVKQAFDYAYVVLSHAVSPIAKYYPNNEGESILGRIIRVTQEVVEYRDWITKQWGSQSKNEPLCNGTLLKLTSVHETKQPAGRSPGLPNEILGAVTTHRAQGHSSSSPAGSVTKGKVGFEAHSSRRALYSLVF
;
A
#
# COMPACT_ATOMS: atom_id res chain seq x y z
N MET A 1 4.66 15.07 -12.68
CA MET A 1 4.67 13.64 -12.31
C MET A 1 3.38 13.23 -11.62
N SER A 2 2.72 14.11 -10.86
CA SER A 2 1.37 13.81 -10.34
C SER A 2 0.36 13.59 -11.47
N PRO A 3 -0.66 12.75 -11.24
CA PRO A 3 -1.81 12.59 -12.11
C PRO A 3 -2.51 13.90 -12.49
N ARG A 4 -2.99 14.00 -13.72
CA ARG A 4 -3.92 15.06 -14.18
C ARG A 4 -5.33 14.49 -14.46
N PRO A 5 -6.38 15.33 -14.39
CA PRO A 5 -7.76 14.88 -14.62
C PRO A 5 -7.99 14.21 -15.97
N GLU A 6 -7.35 14.69 -17.03
CA GLU A 6 -7.42 14.09 -18.36
C GLU A 6 -6.78 12.69 -18.43
N GLU A 7 -5.73 12.44 -17.65
CA GLU A 7 -5.10 11.12 -17.54
C GLU A 7 -5.99 10.15 -16.77
N GLU A 8 -6.68 10.64 -15.75
CA GLU A 8 -7.68 9.86 -15.00
C GLU A 8 -8.86 9.46 -15.90
N ARG A 9 -9.40 10.39 -16.70
CA ARG A 9 -10.46 10.09 -17.68
C ARG A 9 -10.03 9.02 -18.68
N MET A 10 -8.87 9.21 -19.32
CA MET A 10 -8.32 8.24 -20.28
C MET A 10 -8.19 6.84 -19.65
N ARG A 11 -7.67 6.76 -18.41
CA ARG A 11 -7.52 5.49 -17.69
C ARG A 11 -8.87 4.85 -17.35
N MET A 12 -9.88 5.64 -17.02
CA MET A 12 -11.24 5.13 -16.81
C MET A 12 -11.83 4.53 -18.08
N GLU A 13 -11.60 5.13 -19.26
CA GLU A 13 -12.05 4.54 -20.53
C GLU A 13 -11.36 3.20 -20.84
N VAL A 14 -10.09 3.03 -20.46
CA VAL A 14 -9.38 1.74 -20.54
C VAL A 14 -10.09 0.70 -19.65
N VAL A 15 -10.39 1.08 -18.40
CA VAL A 15 -11.12 0.21 -17.46
C VAL A 15 -12.47 -0.20 -18.03
N GLU A 16 -13.25 0.74 -18.58
CA GLU A 16 -14.56 0.47 -19.16
C GLU A 16 -14.50 -0.46 -20.39
N ARG A 17 -13.45 -0.35 -21.22
CA ARG A 17 -13.22 -1.29 -22.33
C ARG A 17 -13.00 -2.72 -21.83
N ILE A 18 -12.14 -2.87 -20.83
CA ILE A 18 -11.79 -4.18 -20.25
C ILE A 18 -12.98 -4.76 -19.48
N GLU A 19 -13.67 -3.93 -18.70
CA GLU A 19 -14.86 -4.35 -17.94
C GLU A 19 -15.95 -4.87 -18.88
N ARG A 20 -16.20 -4.22 -20.02
CA ARG A 20 -17.16 -4.72 -21.01
C ARG A 20 -16.83 -6.14 -21.48
N VAL A 21 -15.56 -6.44 -21.77
CA VAL A 21 -15.14 -7.80 -22.15
C VAL A 21 -15.39 -8.79 -21.02
N ILE A 22 -15.07 -8.41 -19.78
CA ILE A 22 -15.30 -9.25 -18.61
C ILE A 22 -16.79 -9.52 -18.38
N LYS A 23 -17.65 -8.49 -18.51
CA LYS A 23 -19.09 -8.59 -18.32
C LYS A 23 -19.79 -9.38 -19.42
N ASP A 24 -19.27 -9.34 -20.65
CA ASP A 24 -19.73 -10.20 -21.74
C ASP A 24 -19.50 -11.69 -21.44
N LEU A 25 -18.38 -12.03 -20.82
CA LEU A 25 -18.06 -13.41 -20.38
C LEU A 25 -18.82 -13.80 -19.10
N TRP A 26 -18.82 -12.90 -18.12
CA TRP A 26 -19.33 -13.12 -16.78
C TRP A 26 -20.15 -11.91 -16.32
N PRO A 27 -21.47 -11.86 -16.64
CA PRO A 27 -22.32 -10.70 -16.35
C PRO A 27 -22.40 -10.32 -14.87
N PHE A 28 -22.22 -11.30 -13.97
CA PHE A 28 -22.28 -11.12 -12.52
C PHE A 28 -20.90 -10.90 -11.87
N ALA A 29 -19.80 -10.91 -12.63
CA ALA A 29 -18.48 -10.59 -12.09
C ALA A 29 -18.43 -9.13 -11.66
N ASP A 30 -17.72 -8.82 -10.60
CA ASP A 30 -17.51 -7.45 -10.11
C ASP A 30 -16.07 -7.03 -10.41
N VAL A 31 -15.89 -5.91 -11.12
CA VAL A 31 -14.57 -5.41 -11.54
C VAL A 31 -14.24 -4.18 -10.72
N GLN A 32 -13.12 -4.23 -10.00
CA GLN A 32 -12.69 -3.13 -9.16
C GLN A 32 -11.26 -2.71 -9.49
N ILE A 33 -11.04 -1.40 -9.47
CA ILE A 33 -9.70 -0.80 -9.57
C ILE A 33 -9.04 -0.85 -8.18
N PHE A 34 -7.78 -1.25 -8.12
CA PHE A 34 -6.98 -1.17 -6.90
C PHE A 34 -5.64 -0.46 -7.12
N GLY A 35 -4.78 -0.51 -6.10
CA GLY A 35 -3.40 -0.06 -6.21
C GLY A 35 -3.22 1.45 -6.34
N SER A 36 -2.27 1.83 -7.19
CA SER A 36 -1.80 3.22 -7.26
C SER A 36 -2.83 4.17 -7.90
N PHE A 37 -3.70 3.63 -8.76
CA PHE A 37 -4.76 4.39 -9.41
C PHE A 37 -5.83 4.84 -8.40
N THR A 38 -6.37 3.90 -7.61
CA THR A 38 -7.37 4.18 -6.55
C THR A 38 -6.88 5.14 -5.45
N THR A 39 -5.56 5.19 -5.24
CA THR A 39 -4.94 6.05 -4.22
C THR A 39 -4.46 7.39 -4.79
N GLY A 40 -4.48 7.59 -6.10
CA GLY A 40 -3.95 8.79 -6.76
C GLY A 40 -2.43 8.95 -6.58
N LEU A 41 -1.70 7.85 -6.39
CA LEU A 41 -0.24 7.81 -6.23
C LEU A 41 0.44 7.08 -7.40
N TYR A 42 -0.13 7.23 -8.60
CA TYR A 42 0.41 6.67 -9.84
C TYR A 42 1.25 7.70 -10.60
N LEU A 43 2.27 7.23 -11.31
CA LEU A 43 3.04 8.01 -12.25
C LEU A 43 2.34 7.96 -13.63
N PRO A 44 2.62 8.89 -14.56
CA PRO A 44 2.06 8.84 -15.91
C PRO A 44 2.20 7.48 -16.60
N THR A 45 3.31 6.79 -16.35
CA THR A 45 3.66 5.48 -16.92
C THR A 45 3.26 4.29 -16.05
N SER A 46 2.59 4.51 -14.91
CA SER A 46 2.18 3.41 -14.02
C SER A 46 1.04 2.59 -14.61
N ASP A 47 1.04 1.30 -14.30
CA ASP A 47 0.01 0.35 -14.71
C ASP A 47 -1.33 0.64 -14.00
N ILE A 48 -2.42 0.14 -14.58
CA ILE A 48 -3.73 0.04 -13.92
C ILE A 48 -3.86 -1.35 -13.31
N ASP A 49 -4.15 -1.42 -12.02
CA ASP A 49 -4.39 -2.68 -11.32
C ASP A 49 -5.90 -2.95 -11.23
N LEU A 50 -6.36 -4.07 -11.80
CA LEU A 50 -7.76 -4.52 -11.78
C LEU A 50 -7.91 -5.84 -11.04
N VAL A 51 -8.92 -5.93 -10.18
CA VAL A 51 -9.32 -7.19 -9.56
C VAL A 51 -10.73 -7.56 -10.01
N VAL A 52 -10.89 -8.80 -10.44
CA VAL A 52 -12.17 -9.36 -10.85
C VAL A 52 -12.66 -10.32 -9.79
N PHE A 53 -13.82 -10.03 -9.22
CA PHE A 53 -14.50 -10.88 -8.25
C PHE A 53 -15.58 -11.70 -8.94
N GLY A 54 -15.64 -12.97 -8.59
CA GLY A 54 -16.63 -13.89 -9.12
C GLY A 54 -16.44 -15.30 -8.60
N LYS A 55 -17.34 -16.19 -9.04
CA LYS A 55 -17.36 -17.58 -8.62
C LYS A 55 -16.90 -18.46 -9.77
N TRP A 56 -15.72 -19.03 -9.62
CA TRP A 56 -15.15 -20.01 -10.55
C TRP A 56 -14.52 -21.14 -9.77
N ASP A 57 -14.65 -22.38 -10.26
CA ASP A 57 -13.97 -23.54 -9.67
C ASP A 57 -12.45 -23.45 -9.88
N ASN A 58 -12.03 -22.91 -11.02
CA ASN A 58 -10.64 -22.60 -11.36
C ASN A 58 -10.55 -21.16 -11.90
N LEU A 59 -9.42 -20.49 -11.66
CA LEU A 59 -9.23 -19.11 -12.14
C LEU A 59 -9.27 -19.05 -13.68
N PRO A 60 -10.15 -18.23 -14.29
CA PRO A 60 -10.38 -18.26 -15.72
C PRO A 60 -9.38 -17.39 -16.50
N LEU A 61 -8.09 -17.50 -16.18
CA LEU A 61 -7.04 -16.63 -16.72
C LEU A 61 -6.98 -16.69 -18.26
N TRP A 62 -6.91 -17.91 -18.79
CA TRP A 62 -6.81 -18.15 -20.24
C TRP A 62 -8.08 -17.81 -21.00
N THR A 63 -9.26 -18.01 -20.38
CA THR A 63 -10.53 -17.61 -20.97
C THR A 63 -10.62 -16.09 -21.14
N LEU A 64 -10.17 -15.33 -20.13
CA LEU A 64 -10.13 -13.87 -20.23
C LEU A 64 -9.09 -13.42 -21.26
N GLU A 65 -7.91 -14.05 -21.30
CA GLU A 65 -6.88 -13.76 -22.29
C GLU A 65 -7.39 -13.91 -23.74
N GLU A 66 -8.06 -15.02 -24.04
CA GLU A 66 -8.61 -15.28 -25.38
C GLU A 66 -9.67 -14.24 -25.77
N ALA A 67 -10.54 -13.87 -24.83
CA ALA A 67 -11.58 -12.87 -25.08
C ALA A 67 -11.00 -11.46 -25.29
N LEU A 68 -9.99 -11.07 -24.50
CA LEU A 68 -9.29 -9.79 -24.66
C LEU A 68 -8.61 -9.72 -26.04
N ARG A 69 -7.97 -10.81 -26.47
CA ARG A 69 -7.36 -10.91 -27.81
C ARG A 69 -8.40 -10.80 -28.91
N LYS A 70 -9.51 -11.56 -28.82
CA LYS A 70 -10.59 -11.57 -29.81
C LYS A 70 -11.28 -10.21 -29.97
N ARG A 71 -11.33 -9.40 -28.90
CA ARG A 71 -11.92 -8.07 -28.90
C ARG A 71 -10.93 -6.96 -29.27
N HIS A 72 -9.67 -7.29 -29.55
CA HIS A 72 -8.60 -6.34 -29.90
C HIS A 72 -8.42 -5.17 -28.90
N VAL A 73 -8.68 -5.43 -27.62
CA VAL A 73 -8.52 -4.43 -26.54
C VAL A 73 -7.04 -4.20 -26.21
N ALA A 74 -6.21 -5.23 -26.37
CA ALA A 74 -4.79 -5.16 -26.11
C ALA A 74 -3.98 -5.18 -27.41
N GLU A 75 -2.75 -4.66 -27.37
CA GLU A 75 -1.78 -4.87 -28.45
C GLU A 75 -1.57 -6.38 -28.68
N GLU A 76 -1.45 -6.80 -29.94
CA GLU A 76 -1.55 -8.19 -30.40
C GLU A 76 -0.67 -9.19 -29.63
N ASN A 77 0.50 -8.75 -29.14
CA ASN A 77 1.47 -9.58 -28.43
C ASN A 77 1.79 -9.09 -27.00
N SER A 78 0.97 -8.18 -26.45
CA SER A 78 1.22 -7.64 -25.10
C SER A 78 0.66 -8.52 -23.98
N ILE A 79 -0.37 -9.33 -24.25
CA ILE A 79 -1.04 -10.11 -23.22
C ILE A 79 -0.12 -11.24 -22.72
N LYS A 80 0.14 -11.28 -21.41
CA LYS A 80 0.95 -12.30 -20.74
C LYS A 80 0.22 -12.82 -19.51
N VAL A 81 -0.03 -14.13 -19.48
CA VAL A 81 -0.56 -14.82 -18.30
C VAL A 81 0.60 -15.28 -17.42
N LEU A 82 0.64 -14.82 -16.18
CA LEU A 82 1.61 -15.20 -15.16
C LEU A 82 0.90 -16.06 -14.11
N ASP A 83 0.69 -17.34 -14.43
CA ASP A 83 -0.10 -18.30 -13.64
C ASP A 83 0.67 -18.98 -12.50
N LYS A 84 2.01 -18.96 -12.55
CA LYS A 84 2.89 -19.61 -11.55
C LYS A 84 3.23 -18.75 -10.33
N ALA A 85 2.85 -17.47 -10.33
CA ALA A 85 3.09 -16.57 -9.22
C ALA A 85 2.16 -16.88 -8.04
N THR A 86 2.53 -16.45 -6.82
CA THR A 86 1.66 -16.58 -5.63
C THR A 86 0.29 -15.96 -5.84
N VAL A 87 0.23 -14.86 -6.59
CA VAL A 87 -1.00 -14.26 -7.10
C VAL A 87 -0.93 -14.32 -8.63
N PRO A 88 -1.71 -15.19 -9.27
CA PRO A 88 -1.79 -15.24 -10.72
C PRO A 88 -2.34 -13.94 -11.31
N ILE A 89 -1.68 -13.43 -12.36
CA ILE A 89 -2.06 -12.16 -13.00
C ILE A 89 -2.02 -12.26 -14.53
N ILE A 90 -2.87 -11.49 -15.20
CA ILE A 90 -2.81 -11.23 -16.64
C ILE A 90 -2.28 -9.82 -16.82
N LYS A 91 -1.15 -9.67 -17.49
CA LYS A 91 -0.61 -8.37 -17.91
C LYS A 91 -1.00 -8.10 -19.35
N LEU A 92 -1.34 -6.87 -19.69
CA LEU A 92 -1.56 -6.44 -21.07
C LEU A 92 -1.21 -4.96 -21.26
N THR A 93 -1.12 -4.52 -22.52
CA THR A 93 -1.03 -3.11 -22.89
C THR A 93 -2.25 -2.76 -23.74
N ASP A 94 -3.03 -1.76 -23.34
CA ASP A 94 -4.20 -1.29 -24.11
C ASP A 94 -3.75 -0.78 -25.49
N SER A 95 -4.41 -1.27 -26.53
CA SER A 95 -4.00 -1.03 -27.93
C SER A 95 -4.14 0.41 -28.40
N TYR A 96 -4.95 1.23 -27.72
CA TYR A 96 -5.23 2.60 -28.11
C TYR A 96 -4.42 3.62 -27.33
N THR A 97 -4.25 3.38 -26.03
CA THR A 97 -3.65 4.34 -25.09
C THR A 97 -2.26 3.93 -24.63
N GLU A 98 -1.78 2.73 -24.97
CA GLU A 98 -0.51 2.18 -24.48
C GLU A 98 -0.44 2.01 -22.95
N VAL A 99 -1.58 2.14 -22.25
CA VAL A 99 -1.65 1.94 -20.80
C VAL A 99 -1.55 0.47 -20.49
N LYS A 100 -0.57 0.14 -19.64
CA LYS A 100 -0.39 -1.20 -19.09
C LYS A 100 -1.46 -1.50 -18.05
N VAL A 101 -1.96 -2.73 -18.05
CA VAL A 101 -2.99 -3.21 -17.12
C VAL A 101 -2.60 -4.57 -16.58
N ASP A 102 -2.68 -4.71 -15.26
CA ASP A 102 -2.53 -5.97 -14.53
C ASP A 102 -3.90 -6.40 -13.99
N ILE A 103 -4.38 -7.58 -14.38
CA ILE A 103 -5.67 -8.14 -13.96
C ILE A 103 -5.42 -9.34 -13.05
N SER A 104 -6.01 -9.31 -11.85
CA SER A 104 -6.00 -10.39 -10.86
C SER A 104 -7.41 -10.85 -10.53
N PHE A 105 -7.55 -12.01 -9.89
CA PHE A 105 -8.85 -12.58 -9.53
C PHE A 105 -8.97 -12.80 -8.02
N ASN A 106 -10.11 -12.39 -7.45
CA ASN A 106 -10.48 -12.66 -6.05
C ASN A 106 -9.47 -12.20 -4.98
N VAL A 107 -8.67 -11.16 -5.26
CA VAL A 107 -7.71 -10.57 -4.31
C VAL A 107 -8.38 -9.51 -3.44
N GLN A 108 -8.69 -9.83 -2.18
CA GLN A 108 -9.46 -8.94 -1.30
C GLN A 108 -8.66 -7.83 -0.59
N ASN A 109 -7.33 -7.98 -0.47
CA ASN A 109 -6.53 -7.09 0.38
C ASN A 109 -6.33 -5.66 -0.19
N GLY A 110 -6.53 -5.46 -1.49
CA GLY A 110 -6.29 -4.18 -2.16
C GLY A 110 -7.15 -3.03 -1.63
N VAL A 111 -8.42 -3.30 -1.29
CA VAL A 111 -9.36 -2.26 -0.83
C VAL A 111 -8.95 -1.67 0.52
N LYS A 112 -8.60 -2.54 1.48
CA LYS A 112 -8.15 -2.12 2.82
C LYS A 112 -6.84 -1.33 2.74
N ALA A 113 -5.91 -1.76 1.90
CA ALA A 113 -4.65 -1.04 1.66
C ALA A 113 -4.89 0.35 1.08
N ALA A 114 -5.80 0.47 0.10
CA ALA A 114 -6.16 1.77 -0.46
C ALA A 114 -6.78 2.72 0.57
N GLN A 115 -7.64 2.21 1.46
CA GLN A 115 -8.19 3.01 2.55
C GLN A 115 -7.11 3.48 3.53
N LEU A 116 -6.23 2.57 3.96
CA LEU A 116 -5.10 2.91 4.83
C LEU A 116 -4.20 3.99 4.22
N ILE A 117 -3.90 3.87 2.92
CA ILE A 117 -3.12 4.88 2.19
C ILE A 117 -3.85 6.24 2.21
N LYS A 118 -5.16 6.27 1.97
CA LYS A 118 -5.96 7.51 2.03
C LYS A 118 -5.92 8.15 3.43
N GLU A 119 -5.98 7.35 4.49
CA GLU A 119 -5.88 7.83 5.87
C GLU A 119 -4.50 8.45 6.17
N PHE A 120 -3.42 7.78 5.77
CA PHE A 120 -2.07 8.33 5.92
C PHE A 120 -1.81 9.57 5.07
N LYS A 121 -2.33 9.64 3.84
CA LYS A 121 -2.27 10.86 3.02
C LYS A 121 -2.97 12.05 3.69
N LYS A 122 -4.11 11.80 4.34
CA LYS A 122 -4.85 12.83 5.09
C LYS A 122 -4.06 13.25 6.34
N LYS A 123 -3.44 12.30 7.03
CA LYS A 123 -2.62 12.57 8.22
C LYS A 123 -1.32 13.31 7.90
N TYR A 124 -0.70 13.00 6.76
CA TYR A 124 0.57 13.56 6.33
C TYR A 124 0.45 14.18 4.93
N PRO A 125 0.09 15.47 4.82
CA PRO A 125 -0.13 16.14 3.53
C PRO A 125 1.08 16.15 2.59
N VAL A 126 2.29 16.03 3.14
CA VAL A 126 3.55 15.96 2.39
C VAL A 126 3.80 14.61 1.74
N LEU A 127 3.19 13.54 2.26
CA LEU A 127 3.44 12.15 1.87
C LEU A 127 3.22 11.87 0.38
N PRO A 128 2.14 12.35 -0.29
CA PRO A 128 1.95 12.12 -1.72
C PRO A 128 3.11 12.64 -2.57
N HIS A 129 3.62 13.83 -2.24
CA HIS A 129 4.70 14.47 -2.99
C HIS A 129 6.01 13.69 -2.83
N LEU A 130 6.34 13.31 -1.59
CA LEU A 130 7.52 12.51 -1.28
C LEU A 130 7.45 11.15 -1.99
N VAL A 131 6.31 10.45 -1.90
CA VAL A 131 6.14 9.13 -2.53
C VAL A 131 6.24 9.21 -4.04
N LEU A 132 5.64 10.20 -4.71
CA LEU A 132 5.73 10.32 -6.18
C LEU A 132 7.17 10.55 -6.65
N VAL A 133 7.94 11.40 -5.94
CA VAL A 133 9.36 11.62 -6.21
C VAL A 133 10.16 10.33 -6.03
N LEU A 134 9.95 9.62 -4.92
CA LEU A 134 10.63 8.35 -4.64
C LEU A 134 10.26 7.24 -5.64
N LYS A 135 8.98 7.17 -6.05
CA LYS A 135 8.53 6.21 -7.07
C LYS A 135 9.24 6.47 -8.39
N GLN A 136 9.27 7.72 -8.87
CA GLN A 136 10.01 8.04 -10.10
C GLN A 136 11.51 7.75 -9.93
N PHE A 137 12.06 8.05 -8.75
CA PHE A 137 13.46 7.83 -8.46
C PHE A 137 13.87 6.36 -8.63
N LEU A 138 13.06 5.43 -8.13
CA LEU A 138 13.27 3.98 -8.26
C LEU A 138 12.93 3.47 -9.66
N LEU A 139 11.85 3.97 -10.27
CA LEU A 139 11.39 3.55 -11.60
C LEU A 139 12.49 3.73 -12.66
N GLN A 140 13.11 4.90 -12.74
CA GLN A 140 14.15 5.17 -13.75
C GLN A 140 15.46 4.38 -13.54
N ARG A 141 15.54 3.58 -12.46
CA ARG A 141 16.69 2.72 -12.13
C ARG A 141 16.30 1.24 -12.14
N ASP A 142 15.08 0.91 -12.55
CA ASP A 142 14.52 -0.44 -12.52
C ASP A 142 14.53 -1.09 -11.12
N LEU A 143 14.38 -0.26 -10.07
CA LEU A 143 14.41 -0.66 -8.66
C LEU A 143 13.01 -0.69 -8.01
N ASN A 144 11.95 -0.54 -8.80
CA ASN A 144 10.55 -0.50 -8.34
C ASN A 144 9.81 -1.84 -8.45
N GLU A 145 10.41 -2.85 -9.10
CA GLU A 145 9.79 -4.16 -9.35
C GLU A 145 10.23 -5.19 -8.32
N VAL A 146 9.28 -5.81 -7.62
CA VAL A 146 9.58 -6.85 -6.61
C VAL A 146 10.08 -8.15 -7.25
N PHE A 147 9.72 -8.42 -8.51
CA PHE A 147 10.17 -9.60 -9.24
C PHE A 147 11.69 -9.62 -9.46
N THR A 148 12.31 -8.45 -9.61
CA THR A 148 13.77 -8.29 -9.72
C THR A 148 14.43 -8.01 -8.37
N GLY A 149 13.66 -8.05 -7.27
CA GLY A 149 14.13 -7.78 -5.91
C GLY A 149 14.11 -6.30 -5.50
N GLY A 150 13.55 -5.42 -6.33
CA GLY A 150 13.34 -4.00 -6.01
C GLY A 150 12.31 -3.77 -4.89
N ILE A 151 12.00 -2.51 -4.62
CA ILE A 151 11.02 -2.13 -3.59
C ILE A 151 9.66 -1.86 -4.23
N GLY A 152 8.66 -2.66 -3.86
CA GLY A 152 7.29 -2.48 -4.31
C GLY A 152 6.66 -1.17 -3.81
N SER A 153 5.64 -0.69 -4.54
CA SER A 153 4.97 0.59 -4.25
C SER A 153 4.41 0.70 -2.83
N TYR A 154 3.83 -0.38 -2.30
CA TYR A 154 3.30 -0.40 -0.93
C TYR A 154 4.41 -0.38 0.12
N SER A 155 5.48 -1.18 -0.06
CA SER A 155 6.67 -1.14 0.81
C SER A 155 7.30 0.25 0.85
N LEU A 156 7.46 0.90 -0.30
CA LEU A 156 7.99 2.27 -0.40
C LEU A 156 7.08 3.28 0.32
N PHE A 157 5.77 3.14 0.17
CA PHE A 157 4.80 3.97 0.88
C PHE A 157 4.93 3.82 2.40
N LEU A 158 5.04 2.59 2.90
CA LEU A 158 5.20 2.33 4.34
C LEU A 158 6.55 2.83 4.87
N MET A 159 7.63 2.76 4.08
CA MET A 159 8.90 3.42 4.44
C MET A 159 8.74 4.93 4.59
N ALA A 160 8.05 5.59 3.65
CA ALA A 160 7.78 7.03 3.74
C ALA A 160 6.88 7.38 4.94
N VAL A 161 5.90 6.55 5.26
CA VAL A 161 5.08 6.69 6.49
C VAL A 161 5.94 6.56 7.74
N SER A 162 6.78 5.53 7.82
CA SER A 162 7.67 5.29 8.97
C SER A 162 8.63 6.45 9.17
N PHE A 163 9.21 6.98 8.09
CA PHE A 163 10.06 8.16 8.12
C PHE A 163 9.36 9.38 8.74
N LEU A 164 8.13 9.68 8.32
CA LEU A 164 7.38 10.82 8.87
C LEU A 164 6.91 10.57 10.31
N GLN A 165 6.51 9.34 10.63
CA GLN A 165 6.10 8.93 11.98
C GLN A 165 7.21 9.12 13.02
N LEU A 166 8.44 8.79 12.63
CA LEU A 166 9.62 8.80 13.52
C LEU A 166 10.50 10.03 13.31
N HIS A 167 10.02 11.00 12.52
CA HIS A 167 10.77 12.21 12.26
C HIS A 167 10.92 13.05 13.54
N TYR A 168 12.14 13.49 13.83
CA TYR A 168 12.42 14.26 15.06
C TYR A 168 11.80 15.66 15.05
N ARG A 169 11.62 16.23 13.86
CA ARG A 169 11.01 17.57 13.70
C ARG A 169 9.49 17.50 13.83
N VAL A 170 8.94 18.36 14.67
CA VAL A 170 7.50 18.49 14.89
C VAL A 170 6.77 19.00 13.64
N ASP A 171 7.44 19.84 12.84
CA ASP A 171 6.88 20.45 11.63
C ASP A 171 6.95 19.56 10.39
N ALA A 172 7.62 18.39 10.45
CA ALA A 172 7.74 17.46 9.31
C ALA A 172 6.39 16.93 8.82
N CYS A 173 5.39 16.92 9.71
CA CYS A 173 4.02 16.51 9.39
C CYS A 173 3.13 17.70 8.96
N SER A 174 3.64 18.93 9.00
CA SER A 174 2.88 20.12 8.65
C SER A 174 2.74 20.28 7.14
N PRO A 175 1.67 20.94 6.65
CA PRO A 175 1.52 21.26 5.22
C PRO A 175 2.63 22.15 4.67
N ASN A 176 3.28 22.93 5.53
CA ASN A 176 4.33 23.89 5.18
C ASN A 176 5.74 23.34 5.42
N ALA A 177 5.88 22.03 5.68
CA ALA A 177 7.18 21.43 5.90
C ALA A 177 8.08 21.61 4.68
N ASN A 178 9.38 21.80 4.92
CA ASN A 178 10.34 21.92 3.84
C ASN A 178 10.55 20.56 3.17
N MET A 179 9.86 20.34 2.05
CA MET A 179 9.91 19.07 1.31
C MET A 179 11.32 18.72 0.83
N GLY A 180 12.14 19.70 0.49
CA GLY A 180 13.53 19.48 0.06
C GLY A 180 14.37 18.86 1.18
N VAL A 181 14.20 19.38 2.40
CA VAL A 181 14.85 18.83 3.59
C VAL A 181 14.36 17.41 3.88
N LEU A 182 13.03 17.20 3.88
CA LEU A 182 12.45 15.86 4.13
C LEU A 182 12.91 14.83 3.10
N LEU A 183 13.03 15.22 1.83
CA LEU A 183 13.52 14.34 0.77
C LEU A 183 15.00 13.94 1.00
N ILE A 184 15.85 14.92 1.34
CA ILE A 184 17.27 14.66 1.64
C ILE A 184 17.40 13.78 2.88
N GLU A 185 16.69 14.11 3.97
CA GLU A 185 16.72 13.34 5.23
C GLU A 185 16.16 11.92 5.04
N PHE A 186 15.16 11.71 4.16
CA PHE A 186 14.68 10.38 3.80
C PHE A 186 15.79 9.54 3.13
N PHE A 187 16.47 10.12 2.13
CA PHE A 187 17.57 9.45 1.44
C PHE A 187 18.76 9.21 2.39
N GLU A 188 19.01 10.12 3.32
CA GLU A 188 20.05 9.94 4.34
C GLU A 188 19.72 8.75 5.25
N LEU A 189 18.51 8.72 5.80
CA LEU A 189 18.08 7.68 6.71
C LEU A 189 18.18 6.32 6.04
N TYR A 190 17.52 6.12 4.91
CA TYR A 190 17.47 4.81 4.25
C TYR A 190 18.71 4.50 3.40
N GLY A 191 19.53 5.49 3.05
CA GLY A 191 20.79 5.29 2.34
C GLY A 191 21.97 4.99 3.26
N ARG A 192 22.02 5.58 4.45
CA ARG A 192 23.18 5.55 5.35
C ARG A 192 22.92 4.93 6.71
N HIS A 193 21.85 5.37 7.38
CA HIS A 193 21.68 5.15 8.82
C HIS A 193 20.83 3.93 9.17
N PHE A 194 19.84 3.59 8.34
CA PHE A 194 18.94 2.46 8.60
C PHE A 194 19.69 1.13 8.52
N ASN A 195 19.66 0.36 9.61
CA ASN A 195 20.32 -0.93 9.69
C ASN A 195 19.42 -2.03 9.13
N TYR A 196 19.49 -2.26 7.81
CA TYR A 196 18.75 -3.32 7.13
C TYR A 196 19.03 -4.73 7.66
N LEU A 197 20.15 -4.98 8.36
CA LEU A 197 20.44 -6.32 8.88
C LEU A 197 19.74 -6.60 10.21
N LYS A 198 19.55 -5.58 11.05
CA LYS A 198 19.07 -5.76 12.44
C LYS A 198 17.72 -5.14 12.72
N THR A 199 17.29 -4.19 11.90
CA THR A 199 16.13 -3.33 12.19
C THR A 199 14.97 -3.61 11.25
N GLY A 200 13.79 -3.78 11.83
CA GLY A 200 12.50 -3.86 11.15
C GLY A 200 11.66 -2.61 11.34
N ILE A 201 10.71 -2.38 10.44
CA ILE A 201 9.79 -1.25 10.47
C ILE A 201 8.41 -1.72 10.97
N ARG A 202 7.86 -1.06 11.99
CA ARG A 202 6.48 -1.22 12.46
C ARG A 202 5.72 0.09 12.30
N ILE A 203 4.54 0.02 11.69
CA ILE A 203 3.73 1.21 11.34
C ILE A 203 2.67 1.56 12.40
N LYS A 204 2.25 0.58 13.21
CA LYS A 204 1.21 0.74 14.23
C LYS A 204 1.62 1.71 15.34
N ASP A 205 0.62 2.25 16.04
CA ASP A 205 0.76 3.06 17.26
C ASP A 205 1.68 4.28 17.13
N GLY A 206 1.71 4.88 15.94
CA GLY A 206 2.56 6.04 15.65
C GLY A 206 3.95 5.69 15.13
N GLY A 207 4.24 4.41 14.88
CA GLY A 207 5.48 3.95 14.28
C GLY A 207 6.53 3.56 15.31
N SER A 208 7.33 2.53 15.02
CA SER A 208 8.50 2.15 15.80
C SER A 208 9.47 1.31 14.97
N TYR A 209 10.73 1.25 15.43
CA TYR A 209 11.71 0.30 14.93
C TYR A 209 11.80 -0.89 15.88
N VAL A 210 11.94 -2.08 15.30
CA VAL A 210 11.97 -3.35 16.05
C VAL A 210 13.23 -4.13 15.73
N ALA A 211 13.78 -4.85 16.70
CA ALA A 211 14.89 -5.75 16.44
C ALA A 211 14.39 -6.99 15.70
N LYS A 212 15.04 -7.36 14.60
CA LYS A 212 14.66 -8.56 13.83
C LYS A 212 14.81 -9.85 14.66
N ASP A 213 15.77 -9.89 15.57
CA ASP A 213 15.96 -11.02 16.49
C ASP A 213 14.80 -11.19 17.49
N GLU A 214 14.10 -10.10 17.83
CA GLU A 214 12.87 -10.16 18.64
C GLU A 214 11.69 -10.65 17.81
N VAL A 215 11.54 -10.12 16.60
CA VAL A 215 10.49 -10.53 15.65
C VAL A 215 10.62 -12.02 15.33
N GLN A 216 11.83 -12.50 15.04
CA GLN A 216 12.09 -13.90 14.71
C GLN A 216 11.71 -14.85 15.85
N ARG A 217 11.90 -14.45 17.11
CA ARG A 217 11.48 -15.25 18.28
C ARG A 217 9.96 -15.38 18.41
N SER A 218 9.21 -14.41 17.88
CA SER A 218 7.74 -14.43 17.88
C SER A 218 7.12 -15.08 16.64
N MET A 219 7.90 -15.35 15.60
CA MET A 219 7.43 -16.01 14.38
C MET A 219 7.32 -17.53 14.59
N LEU A 220 6.34 -18.15 13.93
CA LEU A 220 6.22 -19.61 13.85
C LEU A 220 7.48 -20.21 13.21
N ASP A 221 7.86 -21.41 13.67
CA ASP A 221 9.14 -22.05 13.35
C ASP A 221 9.47 -22.02 11.84
N GLY A 222 10.63 -21.43 11.51
CA GLY A 222 11.22 -21.43 10.17
C GLY A 222 11.15 -20.11 9.40
N TYR A 223 10.36 -19.12 9.86
CA TYR A 223 10.29 -17.83 9.19
C TYR A 223 11.37 -16.86 9.67
N ARG A 224 12.14 -16.30 8.74
CA ARG A 224 13.16 -15.26 9.03
C ARG A 224 12.72 -13.91 8.46
N PRO A 225 12.87 -12.80 9.21
CA PRO A 225 12.66 -11.46 8.67
C PRO A 225 13.51 -11.23 7.43
N SER A 226 12.92 -10.66 6.37
CA SER A 226 13.65 -10.38 5.12
C SER A 226 14.66 -9.25 5.27
N MET A 227 15.44 -8.95 4.23
CA MET A 227 16.41 -7.84 4.23
C MET A 227 15.72 -6.49 4.54
N LEU A 228 14.57 -6.22 3.93
CA LEU A 228 13.72 -5.08 4.25
C LEU A 228 12.49 -5.59 5.00
N TYR A 229 12.57 -5.75 6.32
CA TYR A 229 11.41 -6.19 7.10
C TYR A 229 10.48 -5.01 7.38
N ILE A 230 9.22 -5.12 6.95
CA ILE A 230 8.16 -4.16 7.26
C ILE A 230 6.92 -4.94 7.70
N GLU A 231 6.50 -4.75 8.95
CA GLU A 231 5.28 -5.33 9.49
C GLU A 231 4.06 -4.73 8.78
N ASP A 232 3.25 -5.56 8.13
CA ASP A 232 2.04 -5.09 7.47
C ASP A 232 1.02 -4.61 8.53
N PRO A 233 0.62 -3.33 8.51
CA PRO A 233 -0.39 -2.82 9.44
C PRO A 233 -1.75 -3.53 9.31
N LEU A 234 -2.04 -4.16 8.16
CA LEU A 234 -3.29 -4.89 7.91
C LEU A 234 -3.19 -6.38 8.23
N GLN A 235 -1.98 -6.96 8.20
CA GLN A 235 -1.72 -8.39 8.39
C GLN A 235 -0.41 -8.59 9.16
N PRO A 236 -0.41 -8.61 10.50
CA PRO A 236 0.83 -8.47 11.29
C PRO A 236 1.88 -9.56 11.07
N ASP A 237 1.47 -10.75 10.65
CA ASP A 237 2.36 -11.87 10.32
C ASP A 237 2.97 -11.76 8.91
N ASN A 238 2.54 -10.78 8.12
CA ASN A 238 3.02 -10.53 6.78
C ASN A 238 4.20 -9.55 6.79
N ASP A 239 5.32 -9.99 6.22
CA ASP A 239 6.46 -9.12 5.93
C ASP A 239 6.30 -8.54 4.51
N VAL A 240 5.94 -7.25 4.44
CA VAL A 240 5.67 -6.57 3.17
C VAL A 240 6.92 -6.43 2.29
N GLY A 241 8.12 -6.44 2.86
CA GLY A 241 9.36 -6.35 2.10
C GLY A 241 10.02 -7.70 1.81
N ARG A 242 9.31 -8.82 2.04
CA ARG A 242 9.81 -10.19 1.81
C ARG A 242 10.40 -10.42 0.42
N SER A 243 9.76 -9.86 -0.60
CA SER A 243 10.20 -9.98 -1.99
C SER A 243 11.26 -8.96 -2.40
N SER A 244 11.59 -8.00 -1.53
CA SER A 244 12.58 -6.94 -1.79
C SER A 244 14.01 -7.43 -1.47
N TYR A 245 14.41 -8.58 -2.01
CA TYR A 245 15.72 -9.19 -1.72
C TYR A 245 16.92 -8.36 -2.24
N GLY A 246 16.67 -7.45 -3.19
CA GLY A 246 17.61 -6.45 -3.71
C GLY A 246 17.57 -5.11 -2.96
N ALA A 247 17.06 -5.05 -1.73
CA ALA A 247 16.97 -3.81 -0.95
C ALA A 247 18.33 -3.11 -0.74
N MET A 248 19.45 -3.83 -0.80
CA MET A 248 20.79 -3.24 -0.66
C MET A 248 21.21 -2.40 -1.87
N GLN A 249 20.78 -2.77 -3.08
CA GLN A 249 20.94 -1.95 -4.28
C GLN A 249 20.13 -0.66 -4.15
N VAL A 250 18.94 -0.74 -3.56
CA VAL A 250 18.11 0.44 -3.28
C VAL A 250 18.74 1.35 -2.22
N LYS A 251 19.33 0.77 -1.16
CA LYS A 251 20.13 1.52 -0.18
C LYS A 251 21.26 2.30 -0.86
N GLN A 252 22.01 1.68 -1.77
CA GLN A 252 23.09 2.35 -2.51
C GLN A 252 22.55 3.50 -3.38
N ALA A 253 21.41 3.29 -4.06
CA ALA A 253 20.77 4.34 -4.83
C ALA A 253 20.31 5.51 -3.95
N PHE A 254 19.76 5.24 -2.77
CA PHE A 254 19.39 6.28 -1.80
C PHE A 254 20.61 7.05 -1.27
N ASP A 255 21.72 6.38 -0.96
CA ASP A 255 22.96 7.05 -0.57
C ASP A 255 23.49 7.98 -1.69
N TYR A 256 23.47 7.50 -2.93
CA TYR A 256 23.80 8.33 -4.10
C TYR A 256 22.92 9.59 -4.16
N ALA A 257 21.60 9.44 -4.01
CA ALA A 257 20.67 10.56 -4.06
C ALA A 257 20.93 11.57 -2.94
N TYR A 258 21.20 11.08 -1.72
CA TYR A 258 21.58 11.93 -0.59
C TYR A 258 22.84 12.74 -0.90
N VAL A 259 23.90 12.11 -1.41
CA VAL A 259 25.17 12.80 -1.75
C VAL A 259 24.92 13.88 -2.79
N VAL A 260 24.23 13.54 -3.88
CA VAL A 260 23.98 14.46 -5.00
C VAL A 260 23.16 15.67 -4.55
N LEU A 261 22.06 15.45 -3.81
CA LEU A 261 21.21 16.53 -3.36
C LEU A 261 21.88 17.39 -2.29
N SER A 262 22.56 16.78 -1.31
CA SER A 262 23.29 17.51 -0.27
C SER A 262 24.38 18.39 -0.86
N HIS A 263 25.08 17.90 -1.86
CA HIS A 263 26.06 18.67 -2.61
C HIS A 263 25.43 19.84 -3.36
N ALA A 264 24.29 19.61 -4.03
CA ALA A 264 23.60 20.64 -4.82
C ALA A 264 23.07 21.80 -3.97
N VAL A 265 22.76 21.57 -2.69
CA VAL A 265 22.26 22.61 -1.77
C VAL A 265 23.33 23.18 -0.84
N SER A 266 24.58 22.72 -0.97
CA SER A 266 25.70 23.16 -0.13
C SER A 266 26.12 24.61 -0.46
N PRO A 267 26.56 25.42 0.52
CA PRO A 267 27.06 26.79 0.26
C PRO A 267 28.22 26.85 -0.74
N ILE A 268 28.98 25.75 -0.87
CA ILE A 268 30.10 25.63 -1.81
C ILE A 268 29.67 25.14 -3.20
N ALA A 269 28.39 24.81 -3.43
CA ALA A 269 27.89 24.32 -4.71
C ALA A 269 28.24 25.25 -5.88
N LYS A 270 28.26 26.57 -5.64
CA LYS A 270 28.64 27.60 -6.65
C LYS A 270 30.06 27.45 -7.23
N TYR A 271 30.93 26.69 -6.58
CA TYR A 271 32.31 26.47 -7.03
C TYR A 271 32.49 25.20 -7.85
N TYR A 272 31.44 24.40 -8.02
CA TYR A 272 31.47 23.18 -8.83
C TYR A 272 30.95 23.44 -10.24
N PRO A 273 31.39 22.65 -11.24
CA PRO A 273 30.83 22.69 -12.59
C PRO A 273 29.39 22.14 -12.58
N ASN A 274 28.46 22.97 -12.13
CA ASN A 274 27.03 22.71 -12.17
C ASN A 274 26.49 23.15 -13.53
N ASN A 275 25.67 22.31 -14.16
CA ASN A 275 24.91 22.70 -15.34
C ASN A 275 23.78 23.65 -14.89
N GLU A 276 23.86 24.94 -15.26
CA GLU A 276 22.86 25.95 -14.91
C GLU A 276 21.47 25.63 -15.49
N GLY A 277 21.39 24.79 -16.53
CA GLY A 277 20.12 24.33 -17.10
C GLY A 277 19.44 23.20 -16.33
N GLU A 278 20.10 22.59 -15.34
CA GLU A 278 19.55 21.44 -14.61
C GLU A 278 19.02 21.85 -13.23
N SER A 279 17.74 21.56 -12.97
CA SER A 279 17.15 21.77 -11.64
C SER A 279 17.77 20.86 -10.57
N ILE A 280 17.67 21.22 -9.29
CA ILE A 280 18.20 20.40 -8.19
C ILE A 280 17.64 18.97 -8.24
N LEU A 281 16.33 18.83 -8.44
CA LEU A 281 15.68 17.53 -8.54
C LEU A 281 16.06 16.79 -9.83
N GLY A 282 16.31 17.53 -10.91
CA GLY A 282 16.77 17.01 -12.21
C GLY A 282 18.03 16.15 -12.13
N ARG A 283 18.89 16.42 -11.13
CA ARG A 283 20.14 15.68 -10.89
C ARG A 283 19.92 14.23 -10.45
N ILE A 284 18.77 13.93 -9.84
CA ILE A 284 18.44 12.58 -9.38
C ILE A 284 17.26 11.95 -10.09
N ILE A 285 16.41 12.76 -10.74
CA ILE A 285 15.20 12.36 -11.44
C ILE A 285 15.13 12.99 -12.82
N ARG A 286 14.87 12.15 -13.82
CA ARG A 286 14.60 12.57 -15.19
C ARG A 286 13.20 12.17 -15.61
N VAL A 287 12.59 13.02 -16.44
CA VAL A 287 11.36 12.75 -17.17
C VAL A 287 11.76 12.74 -18.64
N THR A 288 11.50 11.63 -19.34
CA THR A 288 11.86 11.49 -20.75
C THR A 288 10.95 12.37 -21.61
N GLN A 289 11.46 12.75 -22.78
CA GLN A 289 10.69 13.50 -23.76
C GLN A 289 9.43 12.72 -24.21
N GLU A 290 9.54 11.39 -24.35
CA GLU A 290 8.43 10.49 -24.64
C GLU A 290 7.28 10.64 -23.62
N VAL A 291 7.59 10.72 -22.32
CA VAL A 291 6.56 10.93 -21.28
C VAL A 291 5.90 12.30 -21.42
N VAL A 292 6.64 13.33 -21.81
CA VAL A 292 6.08 14.67 -22.06
C VAL A 292 5.13 14.64 -23.25
N GLU A 293 5.59 14.08 -24.37
CA GLU A 293 4.81 13.96 -25.61
C GLU A 293 3.54 13.13 -25.42
N TYR A 294 3.63 12.01 -24.70
CA TYR A 294 2.49 11.18 -24.35
C TYR A 294 1.46 11.95 -23.52
N ARG A 295 1.90 12.74 -22.52
CA ARG A 295 0.99 13.57 -21.71
C ARG A 295 0.36 14.70 -22.51
N ASP A 296 1.10 15.29 -23.44
CA ASP A 296 0.57 16.33 -24.33
C ASP A 296 -0.45 15.74 -25.32
N TRP A 297 -0.21 14.52 -25.80
CA TRP A 297 -1.17 13.77 -26.59
C TRP A 297 -2.46 13.49 -25.79
N ILE A 298 -2.37 13.01 -24.55
CA ILE A 298 -3.53 12.83 -23.67
C ILE A 298 -4.29 14.15 -23.50
N THR A 299 -3.57 15.24 -23.27
CA THR A 299 -4.17 16.57 -23.08
C THR A 299 -4.95 17.03 -24.32
N LYS A 300 -4.44 16.75 -25.52
CA LYS A 300 -5.14 17.08 -26.78
C LYS A 300 -6.42 16.27 -26.95
N GLN A 301 -6.39 14.97 -26.65
CA GLN A 301 -7.52 14.07 -26.85
C GLN A 301 -8.60 14.23 -25.75
N TRP A 302 -8.19 14.32 -24.48
CA TRP A 302 -9.11 14.33 -23.33
C TRP A 302 -9.25 15.69 -22.65
N GLY A 303 -8.47 16.72 -22.99
CA GLY A 303 -8.49 18.02 -22.29
C GLY A 303 -9.71 18.90 -22.61
N SER A 304 -10.25 18.78 -23.83
CA SER A 304 -11.31 19.66 -24.36
C SER A 304 -12.72 19.38 -23.81
N GLN A 305 -12.96 18.22 -23.21
CA GLN A 305 -14.25 17.86 -22.63
C GLN A 305 -14.57 18.59 -21.31
N SER A 306 -13.63 19.36 -20.75
CA SER A 306 -13.83 20.06 -19.46
C SER A 306 -14.72 21.31 -19.51
N LYS A 307 -15.11 21.83 -20.69
CA LYS A 307 -15.87 23.09 -20.78
C LYS A 307 -17.39 22.93 -20.78
N ASN A 308 -17.95 21.73 -20.94
CA ASN A 308 -19.40 21.55 -21.15
C ASN A 308 -20.08 20.44 -20.33
N GLU A 309 -19.45 19.86 -19.31
CA GLU A 309 -20.16 18.96 -18.38
C GLU A 309 -20.34 19.59 -17.00
N PRO A 310 -21.56 19.62 -16.44
CA PRO A 310 -21.71 19.84 -15.01
C PRO A 310 -21.11 18.63 -14.29
N LEU A 311 -20.38 18.91 -13.19
CA LEU A 311 -19.84 17.91 -12.27
C LEU A 311 -20.87 16.78 -12.05
N CYS A 312 -20.64 15.61 -12.64
CA CYS A 312 -21.39 14.41 -12.29
C CYS A 312 -21.13 14.16 -10.81
N ASN A 313 -22.15 14.38 -9.99
CA ASN A 313 -22.16 14.02 -8.58
C ASN A 313 -21.70 12.57 -8.46
N GLY A 314 -20.52 12.38 -7.88
CA GLY A 314 -19.99 11.06 -7.59
C GLY A 314 -20.99 10.30 -6.76
N THR A 315 -21.57 9.26 -7.33
CA THR A 315 -22.22 8.19 -6.58
C THR A 315 -21.11 7.42 -5.87
N LEU A 316 -20.64 8.01 -4.78
CA LEU A 316 -20.07 7.27 -3.67
C LEU A 316 -21.17 6.30 -3.22
N LEU A 317 -21.03 5.02 -3.58
CA LEU A 317 -21.89 3.95 -3.07
C LEU A 317 -21.89 4.05 -1.54
N LYS A 318 -23.00 4.54 -0.99
CA LYS A 318 -23.30 4.52 0.44
C LYS A 318 -23.21 3.07 0.90
N LEU A 319 -22.26 2.76 1.77
CA LEU A 319 -22.39 1.64 2.69
C LEU A 319 -23.69 1.83 3.46
N THR A 320 -24.69 1.00 3.18
CA THR A 320 -25.92 0.93 3.94
C THR A 320 -25.64 0.30 5.30
N SER A 321 -25.91 1.10 6.34
CA SER A 321 -26.12 0.67 7.71
C SER A 321 -27.12 -0.49 7.75
N VAL A 322 -26.72 -1.60 8.35
CA VAL A 322 -27.64 -2.66 8.78
C VAL A 322 -28.51 -2.07 9.88
N HIS A 323 -29.79 -1.82 9.58
CA HIS A 323 -30.79 -1.51 10.59
C HIS A 323 -31.71 -2.71 10.78
N GLU A 324 -31.77 -3.14 12.04
CA GLU A 324 -32.62 -4.17 12.61
C GLU A 324 -34.09 -4.03 12.17
N THR A 325 -34.63 -5.10 11.59
CA THR A 325 -36.06 -5.27 11.40
C THR A 325 -36.71 -5.70 12.71
N LYS A 326 -37.36 -4.75 13.38
CA LYS A 326 -38.41 -5.02 14.39
C LYS A 326 -39.64 -5.60 13.69
N GLN A 327 -40.06 -6.80 14.08
CA GLN A 327 -41.40 -7.34 13.79
C GLN A 327 -42.41 -6.88 14.86
N PRO A 328 -43.69 -6.68 14.52
CA PRO A 328 -44.70 -6.20 15.45
C PRO A 328 -45.37 -7.34 16.23
N ALA A 329 -45.83 -7.00 17.42
CA ALA A 329 -46.48 -7.87 18.40
C ALA A 329 -47.90 -8.31 17.97
N GLY A 330 -48.22 -9.58 18.22
CA GLY A 330 -49.56 -10.16 18.10
C GLY A 330 -49.76 -11.35 19.05
N ARG A 331 -50.41 -11.06 20.19
CA ARG A 331 -51.13 -11.88 21.17
C ARG A 331 -51.04 -13.43 21.14
N SER A 332 -50.71 -13.99 22.32
CA SER A 332 -50.90 -15.38 22.79
C SER A 332 -52.37 -15.85 22.75
N PRO A 333 -52.65 -17.18 22.82
CA PRO A 333 -52.70 -17.84 24.14
C PRO A 333 -52.30 -19.35 24.16
N GLY A 334 -51.97 -19.85 25.37
CA GLY A 334 -52.40 -21.18 25.82
C GLY A 334 -51.41 -22.36 25.74
N LEU A 335 -50.81 -22.69 26.89
CA LEU A 335 -50.31 -24.02 27.28
C LEU A 335 -51.49 -25.02 27.41
N PRO A 336 -51.26 -26.36 27.34
CA PRO A 336 -50.97 -27.11 28.57
C PRO A 336 -49.90 -28.23 28.48
N ASN A 337 -49.37 -28.52 29.67
CA ASN A 337 -48.50 -29.63 30.09
C ASN A 337 -49.03 -31.05 29.74
N GLU A 338 -48.09 -32.01 29.74
CA GLU A 338 -48.10 -33.31 30.49
C GLU A 338 -47.43 -34.44 29.65
N ILE A 339 -46.76 -35.50 30.14
CA ILE A 339 -46.15 -35.95 31.42
C ILE A 339 -45.42 -37.31 31.09
N LEU A 340 -44.41 -37.68 31.90
CA LEU A 340 -43.93 -39.05 32.25
C LEU A 340 -42.76 -39.74 31.50
N GLY A 341 -41.86 -40.30 32.34
CA GLY A 341 -40.98 -41.46 32.09
C GLY A 341 -39.50 -41.22 32.45
N ALA A 342 -39.07 -41.12 33.72
CA ALA A 342 -38.64 -42.23 34.60
C ALA A 342 -37.61 -43.19 33.95
N VAL A 343 -36.51 -43.69 34.53
CA VAL A 343 -35.87 -43.75 35.86
C VAL A 343 -34.51 -44.46 35.61
N THR A 344 -33.44 -44.11 36.36
CA THR A 344 -32.44 -44.99 37.01
C THR A 344 -31.21 -44.14 37.38
N THR A 345 -31.04 -43.70 38.64
CA THR A 345 -30.25 -44.33 39.74
C THR A 345 -28.75 -44.44 39.42
N HIS A 346 -27.76 -43.98 40.21
CA HIS A 346 -27.66 -43.81 41.66
C HIS A 346 -26.45 -42.89 42.03
N ARG A 347 -26.63 -42.08 43.08
CA ARG A 347 -25.71 -41.82 44.24
C ARG A 347 -24.31 -41.23 43.94
N ALA A 348 -24.09 -39.92 44.10
CA ALA A 348 -23.84 -39.17 45.35
C ALA A 348 -22.50 -39.48 46.05
N GLN A 349 -21.58 -38.50 46.03
CA GLN A 349 -21.03 -37.84 47.24
C GLN A 349 -20.21 -36.62 46.82
N GLY A 350 -20.54 -35.46 47.41
CA GLY A 350 -19.74 -34.25 47.34
C GLY A 350 -18.87 -34.08 48.58
N HIS A 351 -17.96 -33.09 48.51
CA HIS A 351 -17.48 -32.18 49.56
C HIS A 351 -16.33 -31.37 48.88
N SER A 352 -16.44 -30.07 48.61
CA SER A 352 -16.12 -28.93 49.52
C SER A 352 -14.86 -29.22 50.36
N SER A 353 -13.77 -28.46 50.34
CA SER A 353 -13.68 -27.00 50.48
C SER A 353 -12.20 -26.57 50.58
N SER A 354 -12.02 -25.25 50.45
CA SER A 354 -11.07 -24.38 51.17
C SER A 354 -9.58 -24.38 50.81
N SER A 355 -9.18 -23.21 50.31
CA SER A 355 -7.86 -22.56 50.43
C SER A 355 -7.33 -22.53 51.87
N PRO A 356 -6.05 -22.14 52.06
CA PRO A 356 -5.85 -20.76 52.52
C PRO A 356 -4.65 -20.02 51.91
N ALA A 357 -4.68 -18.73 52.21
CA ALA A 357 -3.85 -17.63 51.74
C ALA A 357 -2.37 -17.68 52.18
N GLY A 358 -1.54 -16.93 51.45
CA GLY A 358 -0.24 -16.43 51.88
C GLY A 358 0.06 -15.09 51.20
N SER A 359 -0.07 -14.00 51.96
CA SER A 359 0.25 -12.63 51.54
C SER A 359 1.75 -12.34 51.68
N VAL A 360 2.34 -11.62 50.72
CA VAL A 360 3.45 -10.69 51.00
C VAL A 360 3.31 -9.45 50.11
N THR A 361 3.20 -8.30 50.77
CA THR A 361 3.25 -6.94 50.22
C THR A 361 4.68 -6.40 50.20
N LYS A 362 5.01 -5.61 49.17
CA LYS A 362 6.00 -4.51 49.07
C LYS A 362 6.19 -4.25 47.56
N GLY A 363 6.18 -3.06 46.99
CA GLY A 363 6.03 -1.68 47.43
C GLY A 363 6.07 -0.85 46.13
N LYS A 364 5.23 0.18 46.03
CA LYS A 364 5.14 1.08 44.87
C LYS A 364 6.45 1.82 44.66
N VAL A 365 6.98 1.80 43.43
CA VAL A 365 7.73 2.92 42.85
C VAL A 365 7.24 3.08 41.42
N GLY A 366 6.48 4.15 41.19
CA GLY A 366 6.11 4.57 39.84
C GLY A 366 7.32 5.21 39.18
N PHE A 367 7.72 4.68 38.03
CA PHE A 367 8.63 5.36 37.11
C PHE A 367 7.83 5.72 35.86
N GLU A 368 7.68 7.03 35.65
CA GLU A 368 7.12 7.61 34.43
C GLU A 368 7.96 7.20 33.21
N ALA A 369 7.44 6.27 32.41
CA ALA A 369 8.03 5.86 31.16
C ALA A 369 7.68 6.87 30.04
N HIS A 370 8.23 8.08 30.13
CA HIS A 370 8.11 9.08 29.05
C HIS A 370 9.46 9.55 28.46
N SER A 371 10.60 9.01 28.91
CA SER A 371 11.93 9.53 28.52
C SER A 371 12.77 8.65 27.58
N SER A 372 12.31 7.47 27.16
CA SER A 372 13.12 6.58 26.28
C SER A 372 12.90 6.75 24.77
N ARG A 373 12.04 7.68 24.33
CA ARG A 373 11.78 7.93 22.89
C ARG A 373 12.83 8.81 22.19
N ARG A 374 13.82 9.35 22.92
CA ARG A 374 14.85 10.27 22.39
C ARG A 374 16.26 9.66 22.24
N ALA A 375 16.52 8.49 22.82
CA ALA A 375 17.90 8.04 23.01
C ALA A 375 18.60 7.49 21.76
N LEU A 376 17.88 7.13 20.69
CA LEU A 376 18.50 6.59 19.47
C LEU A 376 19.03 7.65 18.49
N TYR A 377 18.64 8.92 18.65
CA TYR A 377 19.07 10.02 17.78
C TYR A 377 20.02 11.03 18.45
N SER A 378 20.36 10.84 19.73
CA SER A 378 21.31 11.71 20.46
C SER A 378 22.79 11.29 20.29
N LEU A 379 23.09 10.24 19.53
CA LEU A 379 24.45 9.70 19.38
C LEU A 379 25.08 9.98 18.02
N VAL A 380 24.46 10.80 17.16
CA VAL A 380 24.97 11.13 15.81
C VAL A 380 24.95 12.64 15.51
N PHE A 381 24.84 13.51 16.52
CA PHE A 381 25.15 14.94 16.38
C PHE A 381 26.03 15.41 17.52
#